data_AF-A0A8H7KBX1-F1
#
_entry.id   AF-A0A8H7KBX1-F1
#
_cell.length_a   1.000
_cell.length_b   1.000
_cell.length_c   1.000
_cell.angle_alpha   90.00
_cell.angle_beta   90.00
_cell.angle_gamma   90.00
#
_symmetry.space_group_name_H-M   'P 1'
#
loop_
_entity.id
_entity.type
_entity.pdbx_description
1 polymer ?
#
loop_
_entity_poly.entity_id
_entity_poly.type
_entity_poly.pdbx_seq_one_letter_code
_entity_poly.pdbx_strand_id
1 'polypeptide(L)'
;MTAKHFVGGSPAELVVDALESLARLRPGIEFDRQHKIVYSTLHDPSKHVALVSGGGAGHEPAHAMYVGPGMLSAAVSGNIFASPSVNQIYSCIRNANGDAGTVLIAAQKLRAELGIKVEVVVVGDDVALQRSKAGKVGRRGLAGTVLMHKILGAASAAGKSLEAVVELSKKVNAGLATVGASLDHVDIPGQSTDAQIHLAADELELGMGIHNEPGAELLKPKPELNDLLDRMLGYLLDTSDSERAYVNVAPSDDVVLMVNNLGSLSVLELGAITTNVTRRLGNRGINPVRTYSGTFMTSLNGPGFSITLLKADSELLQYLDAPTSAVGWSVPYISPEERNATGRVIATQSTESNVETVTKSTSSAKVDGKLVRSVISSACRAAIAAEPSITEADTIVGDGDCGLTLKRGSEAVLKLVKDPSASEDNILDLMIKIAHEVEENMDGTSGAIYALFFSGLAAKLRDLDSSVTMGLQEWALVALGGLETVQQVTPARAGDRTLMDALEPFVESLKSGINQGVEAARKGSESTKGLKPAFGRAVYVNEQGWEQVPDPGAMSILAIVEGISKALAGSQ
;
A
#
# COMPACT_ATOMS: atom_id res chain seq x y z
N MET A 1 -28.37 6.47 2.07
CA MET A 1 -27.49 7.01 0.99
C MET A 1 -27.18 5.88 0.02
N THR A 2 -26.64 6.15 -1.16
CA THR A 2 -26.08 5.10 -2.04
C THR A 2 -24.60 4.96 -1.76
N ALA A 3 -24.04 3.79 -2.08
CA ALA A 3 -22.61 3.56 -2.13
C ALA A 3 -21.83 4.69 -2.87
N LYS A 4 -20.62 5.02 -2.40
CA LYS A 4 -19.80 6.12 -2.97
C LYS A 4 -19.12 5.69 -4.27
N HIS A 5 -19.74 5.98 -5.41
CA HIS A 5 -19.17 5.72 -6.74
C HIS A 5 -19.34 6.91 -7.69
N PHE A 6 -18.42 7.05 -8.65
CA PHE A 6 -18.59 7.96 -9.78
C PHE A 6 -19.46 7.29 -10.84
N VAL A 7 -20.70 7.74 -10.97
CA VAL A 7 -21.67 7.20 -11.95
C VAL A 7 -22.30 8.36 -12.71
N GLY A 8 -22.20 8.35 -14.04
CA GLY A 8 -22.76 9.39 -14.92
C GLY A 8 -24.28 9.28 -15.14
N GLY A 9 -24.95 8.37 -14.44
CA GLY A 9 -26.34 7.98 -14.64
C GLY A 9 -26.67 6.73 -13.83
N SER A 10 -27.01 5.64 -14.51
CA SER A 10 -27.30 4.34 -13.88
C SER A 10 -26.05 3.43 -13.76
N PRO A 11 -26.04 2.45 -12.83
CA PRO A 11 -25.01 1.42 -12.78
C PRO A 11 -24.87 0.61 -14.08
N ALA A 12 -25.95 0.48 -14.86
CA ALA A 12 -25.92 -0.19 -16.16
C ALA A 12 -25.16 0.65 -17.20
N GLU A 13 -25.33 1.97 -17.19
CA GLU A 13 -24.56 2.88 -18.05
C GLU A 13 -23.09 2.88 -17.70
N LEU A 14 -22.72 2.76 -16.41
CA LEU A 14 -21.32 2.63 -15.99
C LEU A 14 -20.60 1.48 -16.70
N VAL A 15 -21.23 0.30 -16.78
CA VAL A 15 -20.65 -0.86 -17.48
C VAL A 15 -20.46 -0.56 -18.96
N VAL A 16 -21.46 0.08 -19.57
CA VAL A 16 -21.43 0.37 -21.01
C VAL A 16 -20.37 1.42 -21.34
N ASP A 17 -20.26 2.47 -20.54
CA ASP A 17 -19.25 3.53 -20.71
C ASP A 17 -17.83 3.01 -20.46
N ALA A 18 -17.65 2.12 -19.48
CA ALA A 18 -16.38 1.44 -19.23
C ALA A 18 -15.92 0.62 -20.44
N LEU A 19 -16.82 -0.12 -21.10
CA LEU A 19 -16.50 -0.88 -22.30
C LEU A 19 -16.27 0.02 -23.52
N GLU A 20 -17.09 1.06 -23.70
CA GLU A 20 -16.91 2.04 -24.78
C GLU A 20 -15.56 2.77 -24.67
N SER A 21 -15.09 3.00 -23.44
CA SER A 21 -13.78 3.61 -23.21
C SER A 21 -12.64 2.85 -23.90
N LEU A 22 -12.75 1.52 -24.07
CA LEU A 22 -11.70 0.71 -24.71
C LEU A 22 -11.56 1.00 -26.20
N ALA A 23 -12.68 1.20 -26.90
CA ALA A 23 -12.67 1.62 -28.30
C ALA A 23 -12.11 3.04 -28.46
N ARG A 24 -12.19 3.88 -27.41
CA ARG A 24 -11.62 5.23 -27.39
C ARG A 24 -10.13 5.25 -27.03
N LEU A 25 -9.70 4.35 -26.14
CA LEU A 25 -8.32 4.25 -25.67
C LEU A 25 -7.40 3.65 -26.73
N ARG A 26 -7.92 2.77 -27.60
CA ARG A 26 -7.07 1.92 -28.41
C ARG A 26 -7.59 1.70 -29.85
N PRO A 27 -6.81 2.08 -30.87
CA PRO A 27 -7.06 1.64 -32.24
C PRO A 27 -7.03 0.11 -32.36
N GLY A 28 -7.94 -0.45 -33.16
CA GLY A 28 -8.05 -1.90 -33.35
C GLY A 28 -8.97 -2.60 -32.35
N ILE A 29 -9.76 -1.83 -31.59
CA ILE A 29 -10.81 -2.33 -30.71
C ILE A 29 -12.18 -1.80 -31.19
N GLU A 30 -13.15 -2.69 -31.29
CA GLU A 30 -14.55 -2.38 -31.59
C GLU A 30 -15.46 -2.71 -30.40
N PHE A 31 -16.52 -1.94 -30.22
CA PHE A 31 -17.50 -2.12 -29.16
C PHE A 31 -18.91 -2.30 -29.72
N ASP A 32 -19.50 -3.47 -29.47
CA ASP A 32 -20.93 -3.73 -29.67
C ASP A 32 -21.69 -3.31 -28.40
N ARG A 33 -22.25 -2.11 -28.46
CA ARG A 33 -22.99 -1.51 -27.34
C ARG A 33 -24.22 -2.31 -26.95
N GLN A 34 -24.93 -2.91 -27.91
CA GLN A 34 -26.18 -3.62 -27.64
C GLN A 34 -25.90 -4.90 -26.83
N HIS A 35 -24.86 -5.64 -27.20
CA HIS A 35 -24.54 -6.91 -26.56
C HIS A 35 -23.46 -6.79 -25.48
N LYS A 36 -22.89 -5.59 -25.27
CA LYS A 36 -21.77 -5.34 -24.34
C LYS A 36 -20.56 -6.22 -24.63
N ILE A 37 -20.11 -6.19 -25.88
CA ILE A 37 -19.00 -7.01 -26.36
C ILE A 37 -17.90 -6.13 -26.92
N VAL A 38 -16.66 -6.45 -26.58
CA VAL A 38 -15.45 -5.80 -27.08
C VAL A 38 -14.69 -6.78 -27.94
N TYR A 39 -14.27 -6.37 -29.13
CA TYR A 39 -13.56 -7.19 -30.11
C TYR A 39 -12.23 -6.57 -30.50
N SER A 40 -11.24 -7.40 -30.84
CA SER A 40 -10.06 -6.95 -31.54
C SER A 40 -10.25 -7.09 -33.05
N THR A 41 -10.13 -6.00 -33.80
CA THR A 41 -10.18 -6.03 -35.27
C THR A 41 -8.87 -6.55 -35.90
N LEU A 42 -7.85 -6.79 -35.07
CA LEU A 42 -6.56 -7.34 -35.47
C LEU A 42 -6.50 -8.87 -35.37
N HIS A 43 -7.58 -9.50 -34.89
CA HIS A 43 -7.69 -10.95 -34.88
C HIS A 43 -7.99 -11.48 -36.28
N ASP A 44 -7.18 -12.43 -36.77
CA ASP A 44 -7.41 -13.15 -38.02
C ASP A 44 -7.96 -14.56 -37.70
N PRO A 45 -9.28 -14.75 -37.73
CA PRO A 45 -9.92 -16.00 -37.30
C PRO A 45 -9.74 -17.14 -38.31
N SER A 46 -9.16 -16.87 -39.49
CA SER A 46 -8.76 -17.92 -40.45
C SER A 46 -7.43 -18.57 -40.10
N LYS A 47 -6.58 -17.90 -39.31
CA LYS A 47 -5.23 -18.37 -38.96
C LYS A 47 -5.04 -18.69 -37.50
N HIS A 48 -5.74 -17.98 -36.62
CA HIS A 48 -5.54 -18.09 -35.17
C HIS A 48 -6.84 -18.47 -34.49
N VAL A 49 -6.74 -19.35 -33.50
CA VAL A 49 -7.87 -19.74 -32.65
C VAL A 49 -8.43 -18.49 -31.96
N ALA A 50 -9.74 -18.30 -31.99
CA ALA A 50 -10.38 -17.19 -31.29
C ALA A 50 -10.41 -17.45 -29.78
N LEU A 51 -9.93 -16.51 -28.99
CA LEU A 51 -9.96 -16.60 -27.51
C LEU A 51 -11.06 -15.67 -27.01
N VAL A 52 -12.14 -16.24 -26.49
CA VAL A 52 -13.29 -15.50 -25.96
C VAL A 52 -13.40 -15.71 -24.46
N SER A 53 -13.60 -14.63 -23.71
CA SER A 53 -13.90 -14.71 -22.28
C SER A 53 -14.96 -13.69 -21.88
N GLY A 54 -15.35 -13.64 -20.61
CA GLY A 54 -16.41 -12.77 -20.15
C GLY A 54 -16.97 -13.16 -18.80
N GLY A 55 -17.81 -12.29 -18.25
CA GLY A 55 -18.34 -12.42 -16.90
C GLY A 55 -19.19 -11.22 -16.51
N GLY A 56 -19.56 -11.14 -15.23
CA GLY A 56 -20.11 -9.91 -14.69
C GLY A 56 -19.09 -8.77 -14.75
N ALA A 57 -19.58 -7.54 -14.86
CA ALA A 57 -18.73 -6.35 -14.71
C ALA A 57 -18.33 -6.15 -13.25
N GLY A 58 -17.35 -5.28 -12.99
CA GLY A 58 -16.84 -5.00 -11.65
C GLY A 58 -15.55 -5.74 -11.30
N HIS A 59 -14.91 -6.35 -12.29
CA HIS A 59 -13.61 -7.02 -12.14
C HIS A 59 -12.52 -6.40 -13.02
N GLU A 60 -12.79 -5.21 -13.58
CA GLU A 60 -11.90 -4.51 -14.48
C GLU A 60 -10.48 -4.39 -13.86
N PRO A 61 -9.41 -4.73 -14.60
CA PRO A 61 -9.35 -4.88 -16.06
C PRO A 61 -9.95 -6.19 -16.63
N ALA A 62 -10.27 -7.18 -15.80
CA ALA A 62 -10.88 -8.42 -16.28
C ALA A 62 -12.34 -8.20 -16.74
N HIS A 63 -12.77 -8.67 -17.92
CA HIS A 63 -11.98 -9.32 -18.99
C HIS A 63 -11.74 -8.42 -20.21
N ALA A 64 -12.55 -7.37 -20.38
CA ALA A 64 -12.56 -6.60 -21.62
C ALA A 64 -11.25 -5.88 -21.94
N MET A 65 -10.51 -5.44 -20.92
CA MET A 65 -9.21 -4.79 -21.13
C MET A 65 -8.12 -5.76 -21.59
N TYR A 66 -8.36 -7.07 -21.50
CA TYR A 66 -7.47 -8.11 -22.04
C TYR A 66 -7.73 -8.45 -23.51
N VAL A 67 -8.62 -7.72 -24.19
CA VAL A 67 -8.84 -7.86 -25.62
C VAL A 67 -7.71 -7.19 -26.41
N GLY A 68 -7.09 -7.94 -27.30
CA GLY A 68 -6.03 -7.47 -28.18
C GLY A 68 -5.00 -8.55 -28.57
N PRO A 69 -4.08 -8.23 -29.50
CA PRO A 69 -3.02 -9.13 -29.94
C PRO A 69 -2.24 -9.72 -28.76
N GLY A 70 -2.11 -11.04 -28.75
CA GLY A 70 -1.40 -11.80 -27.72
C GLY A 70 -2.23 -12.20 -26.49
N MET A 71 -3.52 -11.81 -26.42
CA MET A 71 -4.45 -12.20 -25.35
C MET A 71 -5.83 -12.58 -25.91
N LEU A 72 -6.93 -11.93 -25.50
CA LEU A 72 -8.28 -12.28 -25.94
C LEU A 72 -8.60 -11.69 -27.32
N SER A 73 -9.29 -12.44 -28.16
CA SER A 73 -9.88 -11.95 -29.41
C SER A 73 -11.14 -11.11 -29.14
N ALA A 74 -11.93 -11.51 -28.15
CA ALA A 74 -13.14 -10.81 -27.75
C ALA A 74 -13.49 -11.05 -26.28
N ALA A 75 -14.25 -10.13 -25.68
CA ALA A 75 -14.75 -10.26 -24.33
C ALA A 75 -16.21 -9.80 -24.24
N VAL A 76 -17.03 -10.55 -23.52
CA VAL A 76 -18.46 -10.24 -23.30
C VAL A 76 -18.72 -9.89 -21.84
N SER A 77 -19.45 -8.80 -21.61
CA SER A 77 -19.79 -8.34 -20.26
C SER A 77 -21.28 -8.49 -19.95
N GLY A 78 -21.58 -9.02 -18.77
CA GLY A 78 -22.89 -8.93 -18.14
C GLY A 78 -23.08 -7.59 -17.42
N ASN A 79 -23.99 -7.54 -16.45
CA ASN A 79 -24.09 -6.38 -15.55
C ASN A 79 -23.10 -6.56 -14.39
N ILE A 80 -23.00 -5.58 -13.49
CA ILE A 80 -22.15 -5.68 -12.30
C ILE A 80 -22.49 -6.96 -11.54
N PHE A 81 -21.48 -7.83 -11.37
CA PHE A 81 -21.57 -9.15 -10.71
C PHE A 81 -22.65 -10.11 -11.24
N ALA A 82 -23.17 -9.87 -12.44
CA ALA A 82 -24.13 -10.73 -13.10
C ALA A 82 -23.59 -11.21 -14.44
N SER A 83 -23.53 -12.53 -14.65
CA SER A 83 -23.03 -13.11 -15.89
C SER A 83 -23.77 -12.60 -17.14
N PRO A 84 -23.11 -12.53 -18.30
CA PRO A 84 -23.77 -12.20 -19.56
C PRO A 84 -24.81 -13.27 -19.93
N SER A 85 -25.84 -12.86 -20.66
CA SER A 85 -26.85 -13.77 -21.18
C SER A 85 -26.28 -14.70 -22.25
N VAL A 86 -26.92 -15.85 -22.45
CA VAL A 86 -26.55 -16.82 -23.49
C VAL A 86 -26.50 -16.18 -24.88
N ASN A 87 -27.43 -15.24 -25.17
CA ASN A 87 -27.43 -14.51 -26.44
C ASN A 87 -26.16 -13.65 -26.59
N GLN A 88 -25.76 -12.90 -25.56
CA GLN A 88 -24.54 -12.10 -25.62
C GLN A 88 -23.30 -12.99 -25.83
N ILE A 89 -23.21 -14.11 -25.12
CA ILE A 89 -22.10 -15.07 -25.28
C ILE A 89 -22.08 -15.63 -26.71
N TYR A 90 -23.23 -16.06 -27.24
CA TYR A 90 -23.34 -16.58 -28.60
C TYR A 90 -22.95 -15.53 -29.64
N SER A 91 -23.45 -14.31 -29.51
CA SER A 91 -23.11 -13.20 -30.41
C SER A 91 -21.61 -12.88 -30.39
N CYS A 92 -20.97 -12.94 -29.22
CA CYS A 92 -19.53 -12.76 -29.06
C CYS A 92 -18.74 -13.84 -29.80
N ILE A 93 -19.07 -15.11 -29.56
CA ILE A 93 -18.43 -16.25 -30.22
C ILE A 93 -18.61 -16.15 -31.74
N ARG A 94 -19.83 -15.92 -32.22
CA ARG A 94 -20.13 -15.86 -33.65
C ARG A 94 -19.31 -14.79 -34.37
N ASN A 95 -19.12 -13.64 -33.71
CA ASN A 95 -18.39 -12.52 -34.31
C ASN A 95 -16.86 -12.69 -34.26
N ALA A 96 -16.34 -13.50 -33.33
CA ALA A 96 -14.91 -13.78 -33.22
C ALA A 96 -14.47 -15.07 -33.96
N ASN A 97 -15.39 -16.01 -34.21
CA ASN A 97 -15.07 -17.33 -34.73
C ASN A 97 -14.68 -17.35 -36.22
N GLY A 98 -13.80 -18.27 -36.60
CA GLY A 98 -13.52 -18.64 -37.99
C GLY A 98 -13.01 -20.08 -38.13
N ASP A 99 -12.27 -20.36 -39.19
CA ASP A 99 -11.82 -21.71 -39.56
C ASP A 99 -10.90 -22.35 -38.50
N ALA A 100 -10.16 -21.54 -37.76
CA ALA A 100 -9.27 -22.01 -36.68
C ALA A 100 -10.04 -22.48 -35.41
N GLY A 101 -11.33 -22.16 -35.29
CA GLY A 101 -12.17 -22.47 -34.15
C GLY A 101 -12.03 -21.48 -32.98
N THR A 102 -12.77 -21.74 -31.90
CA THR A 102 -12.86 -20.84 -30.73
C THR A 102 -12.64 -21.58 -29.41
N VAL A 103 -11.93 -20.96 -28.48
CA VAL A 103 -11.89 -21.35 -27.06
C VAL A 103 -12.68 -20.32 -26.24
N LEU A 104 -13.72 -20.78 -25.55
CA LEU A 104 -14.43 -20.01 -24.54
C LEU A 104 -13.80 -20.27 -23.17
N ILE A 105 -13.13 -19.27 -22.59
CA ILE A 105 -12.58 -19.31 -21.24
C ILE A 105 -13.63 -18.74 -20.28
N ALA A 106 -14.14 -19.58 -19.39
CA ALA A 106 -15.18 -19.22 -18.43
C ALA A 106 -14.88 -19.77 -17.03
N ALA A 107 -15.51 -19.20 -16.01
CA ALA A 107 -15.48 -19.77 -14.66
C ALA A 107 -16.49 -20.94 -14.48
N GLN A 108 -17.40 -21.15 -15.43
CA GLN A 108 -18.43 -22.20 -15.36
C GLN A 108 -18.69 -22.86 -16.71
N LYS A 109 -19.19 -24.10 -16.69
CA LYS A 109 -19.51 -24.87 -17.90
C LYS A 109 -20.74 -24.30 -18.61
N LEU A 110 -20.60 -23.94 -19.88
CA LEU A 110 -21.73 -23.71 -20.78
C LEU A 110 -22.15 -25.04 -21.43
N ARG A 111 -23.45 -25.36 -21.39
CA ARG A 111 -24.03 -26.53 -22.08
C ARG A 111 -24.94 -26.06 -23.21
N ALA A 112 -24.35 -25.57 -24.29
CA ALA A 112 -25.09 -25.17 -25.47
C ALA A 112 -24.43 -25.76 -26.72
N GLU A 113 -25.21 -26.44 -27.55
CA GLU A 113 -24.79 -26.85 -28.90
C GLU A 113 -24.91 -25.63 -29.81
N LEU A 114 -23.77 -24.98 -30.09
CA LEU A 114 -23.77 -23.73 -30.86
C LEU A 114 -23.66 -23.94 -32.38
N GLY A 115 -23.49 -25.20 -32.84
CA GLY A 115 -23.26 -25.52 -34.26
C GLY A 115 -21.95 -24.93 -34.82
N ILE A 116 -21.05 -24.48 -33.95
CA ILE A 116 -19.78 -23.82 -34.25
C ILE A 116 -18.65 -24.60 -33.56
N LYS A 117 -17.45 -24.66 -34.14
CA LYS A 117 -16.26 -25.33 -33.57
C LYS A 117 -15.77 -24.55 -32.33
N VAL A 118 -16.34 -24.87 -31.17
CA VAL A 118 -16.06 -24.20 -29.88
C VAL A 118 -15.67 -25.21 -28.82
N GLU A 119 -14.58 -24.95 -28.11
CA GLU A 119 -14.16 -25.68 -26.92
C GLU A 119 -14.32 -24.80 -25.68
N VAL A 120 -14.73 -25.39 -24.55
CA VAL A 120 -14.95 -24.65 -23.30
C VAL A 120 -13.87 -25.00 -22.28
N VAL A 121 -13.12 -24.00 -21.86
CA VAL A 121 -12.10 -24.08 -20.81
C VAL A 121 -12.68 -23.47 -19.54
N VAL A 122 -12.78 -24.28 -18.49
CA VAL A 122 -13.19 -23.81 -17.16
C VAL A 122 -11.96 -23.54 -16.32
N VAL A 123 -11.81 -22.32 -15.80
CA VAL A 123 -10.75 -21.97 -14.85
C VAL A 123 -11.27 -22.16 -13.43
N GLY A 124 -10.55 -22.92 -12.62
CA GLY A 124 -10.88 -23.16 -11.23
C GLY A 124 -9.62 -23.12 -10.38
N ASP A 125 -9.09 -21.92 -10.19
CA ASP A 125 -7.83 -21.63 -9.48
C ASP A 125 -8.05 -21.31 -7.99
N ASP A 126 -9.26 -21.00 -7.54
CA ASP A 126 -9.50 -20.73 -6.11
C ASP A 126 -9.28 -21.96 -5.21
N VAL A 127 -8.33 -21.90 -4.28
CA VAL A 127 -8.07 -22.96 -3.29
C VAL A 127 -8.72 -22.72 -1.93
N ALA A 128 -9.39 -21.58 -1.75
CA ALA A 128 -9.98 -21.20 -0.47
C ALA A 128 -11.21 -22.02 -0.09
N LEU A 129 -11.83 -22.75 -1.02
CA LEU A 129 -12.99 -23.60 -0.73
C LEU A 129 -12.58 -25.07 -0.60
N GLN A 130 -13.12 -25.73 0.42
CA GLN A 130 -13.00 -27.18 0.58
C GLN A 130 -13.83 -27.88 -0.49
N ARG A 131 -13.37 -29.04 -0.99
CA ARG A 131 -14.03 -29.87 -2.00
C ARG A 131 -15.45 -30.22 -1.57
N SER A 132 -15.66 -30.54 -0.29
CA SER A 132 -16.97 -30.80 0.31
C SER A 132 -17.93 -29.60 0.20
N LYS A 133 -17.45 -28.37 0.35
CA LYS A 133 -18.24 -27.13 0.18
C LYS A 133 -18.44 -26.75 -1.29
N ALA A 134 -17.46 -26.99 -2.15
CA ALA A 134 -17.52 -26.68 -3.59
C ALA A 134 -18.50 -27.57 -4.36
N GLY A 135 -18.82 -28.76 -3.83
CA GLY A 135 -19.81 -29.68 -4.40
C GLY A 135 -19.57 -30.00 -5.87
N LYS A 136 -20.66 -30.05 -6.65
CA LYS A 136 -20.59 -30.30 -8.11
C LYS A 136 -20.28 -29.05 -8.94
N VAL A 137 -20.31 -27.87 -8.32
CA VAL A 137 -20.04 -26.58 -8.98
C VAL A 137 -18.54 -26.43 -9.22
N GLY A 138 -17.72 -26.92 -8.29
CA GLY A 138 -16.27 -26.87 -8.39
C GLY A 138 -15.69 -25.58 -7.81
N ARG A 139 -14.40 -25.37 -8.05
CA ARG A 139 -13.64 -24.20 -7.57
C ARG A 139 -14.03 -22.94 -8.35
N ARG A 140 -14.00 -21.78 -7.70
CA ARG A 140 -14.18 -20.47 -8.35
C ARG A 140 -12.99 -20.16 -9.27
N GLY A 141 -13.26 -19.39 -10.32
CA GLY A 141 -12.23 -18.77 -11.15
C GLY A 141 -11.92 -17.36 -10.63
N LEU A 142 -10.65 -17.08 -10.32
CA LEU A 142 -10.15 -15.80 -9.78
C LEU A 142 -9.02 -15.26 -10.67
N ALA A 143 -8.08 -14.51 -10.09
CA ALA A 143 -7.02 -13.78 -10.78
C ALA A 143 -6.11 -14.66 -11.67
N GLY A 144 -5.98 -15.96 -11.38
CA GLY A 144 -5.25 -16.90 -12.22
C GLY A 144 -5.84 -17.06 -13.63
N THR A 145 -7.12 -16.71 -13.81
CA THR A 145 -7.76 -16.60 -15.13
C THR A 145 -7.01 -15.64 -16.05
N VAL A 146 -6.39 -14.58 -15.52
CA VAL A 146 -5.61 -13.63 -16.32
C VAL A 146 -4.33 -14.27 -16.89
N LEU A 147 -3.67 -15.14 -16.12
CA LEU A 147 -2.53 -15.91 -16.61
C LEU A 147 -2.95 -16.89 -17.70
N MET A 148 -4.13 -17.51 -17.57
CA MET A 148 -4.73 -18.34 -18.62
C MET A 148 -4.92 -17.54 -19.91
N HIS A 149 -5.50 -16.34 -19.83
CA HIS A 149 -5.69 -15.45 -20.99
C HIS A 149 -4.37 -15.13 -21.67
N LYS A 150 -3.33 -14.82 -20.88
CA LYS A 150 -2.01 -14.47 -21.39
C LYS A 150 -1.32 -15.63 -22.10
N ILE A 151 -1.37 -16.81 -21.50
CA ILE A 151 -0.69 -18.01 -22.03
C ILE A 151 -1.39 -18.50 -23.30
N LEU A 152 -2.71 -18.66 -23.25
CA LEU A 152 -3.46 -19.19 -24.39
C LEU A 152 -3.52 -18.20 -25.56
N GLY A 153 -3.62 -16.90 -25.27
CA GLY A 153 -3.57 -15.86 -26.30
C GLY A 153 -2.23 -15.82 -27.03
N ALA A 154 -1.12 -15.93 -26.31
CA ALA A 154 0.21 -16.02 -26.91
C ALA A 154 0.41 -17.33 -27.70
N ALA A 155 -0.14 -18.45 -27.22
CA ALA A 155 -0.11 -19.72 -27.94
C ALA A 155 -0.92 -19.66 -29.25
N SER A 156 -2.11 -19.04 -29.23
CA SER A 156 -2.92 -18.82 -30.43
C SER A 156 -2.21 -17.90 -31.43
N ALA A 157 -1.61 -16.80 -30.95
CA ALA A 157 -0.81 -15.90 -31.79
C ALA A 157 0.44 -16.57 -32.39
N ALA A 158 0.96 -17.63 -31.75
CA ALA A 158 2.02 -18.47 -32.28
C ALA A 158 1.53 -19.55 -33.27
N GLY A 159 0.24 -19.53 -33.65
CA GLY A 159 -0.34 -20.44 -34.64
C GLY A 159 -0.64 -21.85 -34.14
N LYS A 160 -0.76 -22.06 -32.81
CA LYS A 160 -1.14 -23.37 -32.26
C LYS A 160 -2.59 -23.72 -32.66
N SER A 161 -2.86 -25.01 -32.90
CA SER A 161 -4.21 -25.49 -33.22
C SER A 161 -5.15 -25.41 -32.01
N LEU A 162 -6.46 -25.47 -32.24
CA LEU A 162 -7.47 -25.48 -31.18
C LEU A 162 -7.19 -26.56 -30.14
N GLU A 163 -6.88 -27.76 -30.59
CA GLU A 163 -6.63 -28.92 -29.74
C GLU A 163 -5.39 -28.69 -28.86
N ALA A 164 -4.32 -28.10 -29.43
CA ALA A 164 -3.11 -27.76 -28.68
C ALA A 164 -3.36 -26.65 -27.64
N VAL A 165 -4.18 -25.65 -27.96
CA VAL A 165 -4.57 -24.58 -27.01
C VAL A 165 -5.39 -25.15 -25.85
N VAL A 166 -6.30 -26.10 -26.12
CA VAL A 166 -7.10 -26.77 -25.08
C VAL A 166 -6.24 -27.69 -24.20
N GLU A 167 -5.28 -28.41 -24.76
CA GLU A 167 -4.34 -29.20 -23.94
C GLU A 167 -3.46 -28.28 -23.07
N LEU A 168 -3.00 -27.16 -23.62
CA LEU A 168 -2.24 -26.16 -22.87
C LEU A 168 -3.04 -25.60 -21.70
N SER A 169 -4.36 -25.38 -21.86
CA SER A 169 -5.20 -24.88 -20.76
C SER A 169 -5.32 -25.88 -19.60
N LYS A 170 -5.35 -27.19 -19.90
CA LYS A 170 -5.35 -28.24 -18.86
C LYS A 170 -4.05 -28.22 -18.08
N LYS A 171 -2.92 -28.06 -18.78
CA LYS A 171 -1.59 -27.93 -18.17
C LYS A 171 -1.51 -26.70 -17.25
N VAL A 172 -2.01 -25.54 -17.70
CA VAL A 172 -2.06 -24.33 -16.86
C VAL A 172 -2.93 -24.56 -15.63
N ASN A 173 -4.17 -25.05 -15.78
CA ASN A 173 -5.08 -25.30 -14.66
C ASN A 173 -4.49 -26.26 -13.60
N ALA A 174 -3.74 -27.28 -14.03
CA ALA A 174 -3.13 -28.25 -13.12
C ALA A 174 -2.04 -27.62 -12.22
N GLY A 175 -1.40 -26.56 -12.68
CA GLY A 175 -0.35 -25.84 -11.96
C GLY A 175 -0.81 -24.56 -11.26
N LEU A 176 -2.10 -24.22 -11.31
CA LEU A 176 -2.62 -22.91 -10.94
C LEU A 176 -3.43 -22.93 -9.62
N ALA A 177 -3.07 -22.05 -8.69
CA ALA A 177 -3.82 -21.85 -7.45
C ALA A 177 -3.83 -20.39 -7.02
N THR A 178 -4.96 -19.96 -6.46
CA THR A 178 -5.22 -18.60 -6.01
C THR A 178 -5.96 -18.61 -4.68
N VAL A 179 -5.59 -17.73 -3.77
CA VAL A 179 -6.35 -17.45 -2.54
C VAL A 179 -6.40 -15.94 -2.31
N GLY A 180 -7.57 -15.43 -1.97
CA GLY A 180 -7.80 -14.02 -1.62
C GLY A 180 -7.94 -13.79 -0.12
N ALA A 181 -7.76 -12.55 0.31
CA ALA A 181 -8.14 -12.07 1.64
C ALA A 181 -8.67 -10.64 1.50
N SER A 182 -9.73 -10.30 2.24
CA SER A 182 -10.35 -8.98 2.21
C SER A 182 -10.61 -8.43 3.60
N LEU A 183 -10.31 -7.15 3.80
CA LEU A 183 -10.61 -6.42 5.03
C LEU A 183 -12.10 -6.11 5.17
N ASP A 184 -12.85 -6.13 4.07
CA ASP A 184 -14.27 -5.82 4.05
C ASP A 184 -14.95 -6.37 2.78
N HIS A 185 -16.28 -6.29 2.73
CA HIS A 185 -17.03 -6.41 1.49
C HIS A 185 -16.85 -5.18 0.59
N VAL A 186 -17.20 -5.35 -0.67
CA VAL A 186 -17.15 -4.29 -1.67
C VAL A 186 -18.50 -3.59 -1.78
N ASP A 187 -18.45 -2.32 -2.14
CA ASP A 187 -19.62 -1.51 -2.38
C ASP A 187 -20.13 -1.72 -3.81
N ILE A 188 -21.39 -2.12 -3.96
CA ILE A 188 -21.99 -2.37 -5.27
C ILE A 188 -22.69 -1.09 -5.77
N PRO A 189 -22.32 -0.53 -6.93
CA PRO A 189 -22.99 0.63 -7.51
C PRO A 189 -24.50 0.41 -7.68
N GLY A 190 -25.29 1.33 -7.13
CA GLY A 190 -26.76 1.26 -7.14
C GLY A 190 -27.39 0.54 -5.95
N GLN A 191 -26.59 -0.08 -5.08
CA GLN A 191 -27.07 -0.62 -3.81
C GLN A 191 -27.21 0.51 -2.77
N SER A 192 -28.25 0.45 -1.93
CA SER A 192 -28.40 1.33 -0.78
C SER A 192 -27.35 1.02 0.28
N THR A 193 -26.78 2.04 0.92
CA THR A 193 -25.80 1.87 2.01
C THR A 193 -26.31 0.96 3.13
N ASP A 194 -27.60 1.05 3.47
CA ASP A 194 -28.20 0.23 4.55
C ASP A 194 -28.28 -1.27 4.22
N ALA A 195 -28.08 -1.64 2.94
CA ALA A 195 -28.04 -3.03 2.49
C ALA A 195 -26.61 -3.56 2.34
N GLN A 196 -25.60 -2.70 2.56
CA GLN A 196 -24.20 -3.10 2.55
C GLN A 196 -23.86 -3.75 3.89
N ILE A 197 -23.24 -4.92 3.81
CA ILE A 197 -22.78 -5.64 4.99
C ILE A 197 -21.29 -5.33 5.07
N HIS A 198 -20.84 -4.75 6.18
CA HIS A 198 -19.42 -4.49 6.41
C HIS A 198 -18.90 -5.35 7.55
N LEU A 199 -17.64 -5.75 7.47
CA LEU A 199 -16.93 -6.42 8.56
C LEU A 199 -16.61 -5.43 9.69
N ALA A 200 -16.45 -5.93 10.91
CA ALA A 200 -15.97 -5.10 12.01
C ALA A 200 -14.49 -4.70 11.81
N ALA A 201 -14.05 -3.61 12.45
CA ALA A 201 -12.68 -3.11 12.33
C ALA A 201 -11.58 -4.13 12.72
N ASP A 202 -11.93 -5.12 13.55
CA ASP A 202 -11.04 -6.20 13.99
C ASP A 202 -11.29 -7.53 13.27
N GLU A 203 -11.99 -7.52 12.14
CA GLU A 203 -12.31 -8.70 11.33
C GLU A 203 -11.60 -8.67 9.97
N LEU A 204 -11.39 -9.86 9.40
CA LEU A 204 -10.88 -10.06 8.04
C LEU A 204 -11.40 -11.37 7.49
N GLU A 205 -11.84 -11.41 6.24
CA GLU A 205 -12.32 -12.64 5.60
C GLU A 205 -11.20 -13.25 4.74
N LEU A 206 -10.76 -14.45 5.12
CA LEU A 206 -9.84 -15.26 4.32
C LEU A 206 -10.64 -16.06 3.29
N GLY A 207 -10.26 -15.92 2.02
CA GLY A 207 -10.86 -16.68 0.94
C GLY A 207 -12.15 -16.10 0.38
N MET A 208 -12.47 -14.84 0.68
CA MET A 208 -13.64 -14.16 0.11
C MET A 208 -13.63 -14.24 -1.41
N GLY A 209 -14.80 -14.46 -2.01
CA GLY A 209 -14.95 -14.44 -3.47
C GLY A 209 -14.91 -13.01 -4.02
N ILE A 210 -14.85 -12.90 -5.36
CA ILE A 210 -14.81 -11.60 -6.04
C ILE A 210 -16.18 -10.91 -6.13
N HIS A 211 -17.25 -11.50 -5.61
CA HIS A 211 -18.60 -10.92 -5.59
C HIS A 211 -19.20 -10.87 -4.18
N ASN A 212 -18.36 -10.64 -3.14
CA ASN A 212 -18.74 -10.73 -1.73
C ASN A 212 -19.21 -12.13 -1.28
N GLU A 213 -18.88 -13.20 -2.02
CA GLU A 213 -19.24 -14.54 -1.56
C GLU A 213 -18.42 -14.89 -0.30
N PRO A 214 -19.04 -15.54 0.70
CA PRO A 214 -18.35 -15.97 1.91
C PRO A 214 -17.06 -16.72 1.61
N GLY A 215 -16.06 -16.47 2.42
CA GLY A 215 -14.76 -17.08 2.32
C GLY A 215 -14.67 -18.43 3.00
N ALA A 216 -13.43 -18.83 3.23
CA ALA A 216 -13.10 -20.01 4.01
C ALA A 216 -13.39 -19.79 5.49
N GLU A 217 -12.94 -18.65 6.00
CA GLU A 217 -12.85 -18.31 7.42
C GLU A 217 -12.98 -16.79 7.62
N LEU A 218 -13.85 -16.38 8.54
CA LEU A 218 -13.85 -15.04 9.13
C LEU A 218 -12.86 -15.04 10.30
N LEU A 219 -11.79 -14.26 10.22
CA LEU A 219 -10.72 -14.18 11.21
C LEU A 219 -10.98 -13.02 12.17
N LYS A 220 -11.09 -13.35 13.47
CA LYS A 220 -11.27 -12.40 14.57
C LYS A 220 -10.46 -12.84 15.80
N PRO A 221 -9.51 -12.04 16.32
CA PRO A 221 -9.12 -10.74 15.79
C PRO A 221 -8.40 -10.85 14.43
N LYS A 222 -8.41 -9.76 13.66
CA LYS A 222 -7.67 -9.61 12.40
C LYS A 222 -6.19 -9.91 12.65
N PRO A 223 -5.59 -10.88 11.93
CA PRO A 223 -4.19 -11.22 12.10
C PRO A 223 -3.26 -10.11 11.60
N GLU A 224 -2.01 -10.16 12.05
CA GLU A 224 -0.92 -9.41 11.42
C GLU A 224 -0.67 -9.93 10.00
N LEU A 225 -0.17 -9.06 9.12
CA LEU A 225 0.05 -9.40 7.70
C LEU A 225 0.86 -10.69 7.53
N ASN A 226 1.93 -10.83 8.31
CA ASN A 226 2.83 -11.97 8.25
C ASN A 226 2.13 -13.31 8.55
N ASP A 227 1.26 -13.34 9.55
CA ASP A 227 0.51 -14.54 9.92
C ASP A 227 -0.57 -14.86 8.89
N LEU A 228 -1.23 -13.84 8.34
CA LEU A 228 -2.17 -13.98 7.23
C LEU A 228 -1.48 -14.62 6.02
N LEU A 229 -0.30 -14.12 5.64
CA LEU A 229 0.46 -14.64 4.51
C LEU A 229 0.88 -16.09 4.72
N ASP A 230 1.30 -16.47 5.93
CA ASP A 230 1.64 -17.85 6.23
C ASP A 230 0.42 -18.79 6.13
N ARG A 231 -0.77 -18.34 6.53
CA ARG A 231 -2.03 -19.08 6.31
C ARG A 231 -2.39 -19.20 4.83
N MET A 232 -2.32 -18.10 4.08
CA MET A 232 -2.60 -18.09 2.63
C MET A 232 -1.64 -19.02 1.87
N LEU A 233 -0.35 -18.98 2.18
CA LEU A 233 0.63 -19.88 1.58
C LEU A 233 0.40 -21.34 2.01
N GLY A 234 -0.09 -21.59 3.22
CA GLY A 234 -0.57 -22.91 3.64
C GLY A 234 -1.66 -23.44 2.71
N TYR A 235 -2.69 -22.64 2.43
CA TYR A 235 -3.76 -23.04 1.50
C TYR A 235 -3.25 -23.32 0.08
N LEU A 236 -2.23 -22.60 -0.37
CA LEU A 236 -1.68 -22.75 -1.72
C LEU A 236 -0.75 -23.96 -1.88
N LEU A 237 -0.07 -24.39 -0.81
CA LEU A 237 1.09 -25.29 -0.88
C LEU A 237 0.94 -26.58 -0.06
N ASP A 238 -0.05 -26.69 0.83
CA ASP A 238 -0.21 -27.87 1.68
C ASP A 238 -0.75 -29.08 0.89
N THR A 239 0.17 -29.91 0.43
CA THR A 239 -0.15 -31.16 -0.30
C THR A 239 -0.83 -32.23 0.55
N SER A 240 -0.84 -32.07 1.88
CA SER A 240 -1.49 -33.00 2.82
C SER A 240 -2.98 -32.71 3.02
N ASP A 241 -3.45 -31.52 2.62
CA ASP A 241 -4.85 -31.14 2.71
C ASP A 241 -5.69 -31.85 1.62
N SER A 242 -6.37 -32.93 2.01
CA SER A 242 -7.26 -33.68 1.12
C SER A 242 -8.55 -32.94 0.77
N GLU A 243 -8.91 -31.90 1.51
CA GLU A 243 -10.11 -31.10 1.29
C GLU A 243 -9.84 -29.87 0.42
N ARG A 244 -8.59 -29.39 0.27
CA ARG A 244 -8.25 -28.25 -0.60
C ARG A 244 -7.39 -28.59 -1.81
N ALA A 245 -7.58 -27.84 -2.89
CA ALA A 245 -6.62 -27.88 -4.00
C ALA A 245 -5.36 -27.09 -3.63
N TYR A 246 -4.25 -27.39 -4.30
CA TYR A 246 -2.94 -26.80 -4.02
C TYR A 246 -2.08 -26.87 -5.29
N VAL A 247 -0.94 -26.18 -5.28
CA VAL A 247 0.13 -26.38 -6.27
C VAL A 247 1.24 -27.20 -5.64
N ASN A 248 1.58 -28.33 -6.27
CA ASN A 248 2.69 -29.16 -5.84
C ASN A 248 4.00 -28.66 -6.47
N VAL A 249 4.80 -27.94 -5.69
CA VAL A 249 6.08 -27.36 -6.10
C VAL A 249 7.25 -27.97 -5.31
N ALA A 250 8.30 -28.34 -6.02
CA ALA A 250 9.61 -28.66 -5.48
C ALA A 250 10.54 -27.45 -5.61
N PRO A 251 11.64 -27.37 -4.84
CA PRO A 251 12.59 -26.25 -4.92
C PRO A 251 13.22 -26.03 -6.30
N SER A 252 13.23 -27.04 -7.17
CA SER A 252 13.74 -26.96 -8.55
C SER A 252 12.70 -26.54 -9.58
N ASP A 253 11.42 -26.43 -9.19
CA ASP A 253 10.36 -26.05 -10.12
C ASP A 253 10.37 -24.54 -10.36
N ASP A 254 10.14 -24.14 -11.61
CA ASP A 254 9.88 -22.75 -11.95
C ASP A 254 8.49 -22.35 -11.44
N VAL A 255 8.43 -21.29 -10.65
CA VAL A 255 7.18 -20.77 -10.09
C VAL A 255 6.95 -19.34 -10.53
N VAL A 256 5.73 -19.04 -10.96
CA VAL A 256 5.26 -17.69 -11.25
C VAL A 256 4.37 -17.23 -10.11
N LEU A 257 4.64 -16.04 -9.57
CA LEU A 257 3.85 -15.38 -8.54
C LEU A 257 3.08 -14.21 -9.16
N MET A 258 1.77 -14.13 -8.89
CA MET A 258 0.98 -12.92 -9.11
C MET A 258 0.34 -12.48 -7.79
N VAL A 259 0.66 -11.25 -7.36
CA VAL A 259 0.00 -10.54 -6.26
C VAL A 259 -0.99 -9.56 -6.89
N ASN A 260 -2.27 -9.81 -6.69
CA ASN A 260 -3.35 -9.08 -7.32
C ASN A 260 -4.10 -8.19 -6.30
N ASN A 261 -4.23 -6.91 -6.62
CA ASN A 261 -5.07 -5.96 -5.87
C ASN A 261 -6.54 -6.16 -6.26
N LEU A 262 -7.43 -6.28 -5.25
CA LEU A 262 -8.87 -6.39 -5.47
C LEU A 262 -9.55 -5.04 -5.73
N GLY A 263 -8.86 -3.92 -5.54
CA GLY A 263 -9.34 -2.62 -6.01
C GLY A 263 -8.76 -1.43 -5.26
N SER A 264 -8.83 -1.46 -3.92
CA SER A 264 -8.59 -0.25 -3.10
C SER A 264 -7.30 -0.25 -2.29
N LEU A 265 -6.44 -1.27 -2.39
CA LEU A 265 -5.14 -1.23 -1.73
C LEU A 265 -4.22 -0.19 -2.37
N SER A 266 -3.44 0.50 -1.55
CA SER A 266 -2.42 1.42 -2.03
C SER A 266 -1.26 0.67 -2.70
N VAL A 267 -0.55 1.34 -3.61
CA VAL A 267 0.68 0.80 -4.22
C VAL A 267 1.75 0.51 -3.15
N LEU A 268 1.76 1.30 -2.06
CA LEU A 268 2.62 1.10 -0.90
C LEU A 268 2.34 -0.24 -0.21
N GLU A 269 1.08 -0.52 0.11
CA GLU A 269 0.67 -1.79 0.71
C GLU A 269 0.96 -2.97 -0.22
N LEU A 270 0.67 -2.83 -1.51
CA LEU A 270 0.90 -3.89 -2.50
C LEU A 270 2.41 -4.23 -2.63
N GLY A 271 3.28 -3.23 -2.55
CA GLY A 271 4.73 -3.42 -2.50
C GLY A 271 5.20 -4.15 -1.23
N ALA A 272 4.63 -3.80 -0.08
CA ALA A 272 4.91 -4.48 1.19
C ALA A 272 4.42 -5.94 1.18
N ILE A 273 3.21 -6.20 0.67
CA ILE A 273 2.65 -7.55 0.51
C ILE A 273 3.55 -8.38 -0.42
N THR A 274 3.91 -7.86 -1.58
CA THR A 274 4.78 -8.54 -2.55
C THR A 274 6.13 -8.92 -1.93
N THR A 275 6.74 -7.99 -1.19
CA THR A 275 8.02 -8.24 -0.51
C THR A 275 7.89 -9.33 0.56
N ASN A 276 6.81 -9.31 1.36
CA ASN A 276 6.63 -10.30 2.42
C ASN A 276 6.25 -11.69 1.88
N VAL A 277 5.46 -11.78 0.79
CA VAL A 277 5.13 -13.04 0.11
C VAL A 277 6.37 -13.67 -0.50
N THR A 278 7.16 -12.90 -1.26
CA THR A 278 8.39 -13.41 -1.89
C THR A 278 9.41 -13.88 -0.86
N ARG A 279 9.61 -13.15 0.24
CA ARG A 279 10.48 -13.58 1.35
C ARG A 279 9.99 -14.90 1.98
N ARG A 280 8.69 -15.05 2.17
CA ARG A 280 8.08 -16.27 2.75
C ARG A 280 8.15 -17.49 1.85
N LEU A 281 8.02 -17.29 0.54
CA LEU A 281 8.28 -18.33 -0.46
C LEU A 281 9.76 -18.72 -0.45
N GLY A 282 10.68 -17.75 -0.40
CA GLY A 282 12.12 -17.99 -0.32
C GLY A 282 12.52 -18.79 0.92
N ASN A 283 11.94 -18.48 2.09
CA ASN A 283 12.13 -19.27 3.32
C ASN A 283 11.63 -20.73 3.21
N ARG A 284 10.73 -21.00 2.24
CA ARG A 284 10.23 -22.34 1.91
C ARG A 284 10.99 -22.98 0.74
N GLY A 285 12.08 -22.37 0.27
CA GLY A 285 12.89 -22.84 -0.85
C GLY A 285 12.27 -22.59 -2.22
N ILE A 286 11.24 -21.73 -2.32
CA ILE A 286 10.57 -21.39 -3.57
C ILE A 286 10.95 -19.97 -3.96
N ASN A 287 11.67 -19.80 -5.07
CA ASN A 287 12.04 -18.49 -5.59
C ASN A 287 11.31 -18.25 -6.91
N PRO A 288 10.26 -17.41 -6.93
CA PRO A 288 9.52 -17.16 -8.16
C PRO A 288 10.43 -16.63 -9.27
N VAL A 289 10.36 -17.25 -10.44
CA VAL A 289 11.12 -16.83 -11.63
C VAL A 289 10.44 -15.68 -12.36
N ARG A 290 9.14 -15.46 -12.11
CA ARG A 290 8.39 -14.27 -12.53
C ARG A 290 7.51 -13.83 -11.36
N THR A 291 7.50 -12.52 -11.11
CA THR A 291 6.62 -11.90 -10.12
C THR A 291 5.85 -10.78 -10.78
N TYR A 292 4.53 -10.87 -10.73
CA TYR A 292 3.59 -9.83 -11.16
C TYR A 292 2.93 -9.24 -9.93
N SER A 293 2.89 -7.92 -9.84
CA SER A 293 2.22 -7.21 -8.74
C SER A 293 1.45 -6.04 -9.34
N GLY A 294 0.14 -6.02 -9.11
CA GLY A 294 -0.72 -4.98 -9.70
C GLY A 294 -2.19 -5.33 -9.59
N THR A 295 -2.99 -4.63 -10.38
CA THR A 295 -4.45 -4.79 -10.44
C THR A 295 -4.82 -5.57 -11.71
N PHE A 296 -5.11 -6.86 -11.58
CA PHE A 296 -5.34 -7.76 -12.72
C PHE A 296 -6.80 -8.26 -12.78
N MET A 297 -7.40 -8.55 -11.64
CA MET A 297 -8.81 -8.91 -11.53
C MET A 297 -9.32 -8.33 -10.22
N THR A 298 -10.12 -7.28 -10.31
CA THR A 298 -10.66 -6.59 -9.14
C THR A 298 -11.93 -7.26 -8.62
N SER A 299 -12.41 -6.73 -7.51
CA SER A 299 -13.79 -6.75 -7.07
C SER A 299 -14.14 -5.31 -6.71
N LEU A 300 -14.48 -4.49 -7.69
CA LEU A 300 -14.81 -3.06 -7.52
C LEU A 300 -13.81 -2.31 -6.62
N ASN A 301 -14.24 -1.83 -5.45
CA ASN A 301 -13.42 -1.13 -4.45
C ASN A 301 -12.90 -2.04 -3.34
N GLY A 302 -12.77 -3.34 -3.59
CA GLY A 302 -12.44 -4.35 -2.59
C GLY A 302 -11.11 -4.08 -1.86
N PRO A 303 -11.14 -3.93 -0.52
CA PRO A 303 -9.95 -3.66 0.30
C PRO A 303 -9.21 -4.96 0.62
N GLY A 304 -8.72 -5.61 -0.41
CA GLY A 304 -8.09 -6.91 -0.30
C GLY A 304 -7.14 -7.22 -1.44
N PHE A 305 -6.50 -8.37 -1.32
CA PHE A 305 -5.57 -8.87 -2.32
C PHE A 305 -5.74 -10.38 -2.51
N SER A 306 -5.17 -10.90 -3.59
CA SER A 306 -5.02 -12.34 -3.79
C SER A 306 -3.60 -12.71 -4.20
N ILE A 307 -3.19 -13.91 -3.82
CA ILE A 307 -1.92 -14.53 -4.21
C ILE A 307 -2.25 -15.66 -5.16
N THR A 308 -1.69 -15.60 -6.35
CA THR A 308 -1.74 -16.66 -7.36
C THR A 308 -0.35 -17.26 -7.54
N LEU A 309 -0.26 -18.59 -7.49
CA LEU A 309 0.93 -19.34 -7.89
C LEU A 309 0.62 -20.15 -9.15
N LEU A 310 1.56 -20.15 -10.09
CA LEU A 310 1.56 -21.04 -11.24
C LEU A 310 2.89 -21.80 -11.28
N LYS A 311 2.83 -23.14 -11.17
CA LYS A 311 3.94 -24.01 -11.52
C LYS A 311 4.13 -23.96 -13.04
N ALA A 312 5.29 -23.50 -13.47
CA ALA A 312 5.60 -23.24 -14.86
C ALA A 312 6.71 -24.15 -15.38
N ASP A 313 6.83 -24.19 -16.70
CA ASP A 313 8.02 -24.67 -17.39
C ASP A 313 8.42 -23.65 -18.47
N SER A 314 9.52 -23.93 -19.16
CA SER A 314 10.05 -23.03 -20.20
C SER A 314 9.02 -22.63 -21.27
N GLU A 315 8.08 -23.51 -21.64
CA GLU A 315 7.02 -23.22 -22.61
C GLU A 315 6.03 -22.20 -22.03
N LEU A 316 5.56 -22.40 -20.79
CA LEU A 316 4.64 -21.45 -20.15
C LEU A 316 5.30 -20.08 -19.92
N LEU A 317 6.58 -20.06 -19.53
CA LEU A 317 7.33 -18.82 -19.36
C LEU A 317 7.48 -18.06 -20.68
N GLN A 318 7.75 -18.75 -21.79
CA GLN A 318 7.81 -18.12 -23.11
C GLN A 318 6.49 -17.44 -23.48
N TYR A 319 5.35 -18.08 -23.21
CA TYR A 319 4.03 -17.49 -23.49
C TYR A 319 3.69 -16.32 -22.56
N LEU A 320 4.08 -16.38 -21.29
CA LEU A 320 3.93 -15.27 -20.37
C LEU A 320 4.78 -14.06 -20.79
N ASP A 321 5.99 -14.30 -21.27
CA ASP A 321 6.93 -13.26 -21.69
C ASP A 321 6.65 -12.69 -23.09
N ALA A 322 5.85 -13.38 -23.91
CA ALA A 322 5.46 -12.92 -25.23
C ALA A 322 4.76 -11.54 -25.16
N PRO A 323 5.03 -10.62 -26.11
CA PRO A 323 4.42 -9.29 -26.07
C PRO A 323 2.91 -9.37 -26.26
N THR A 324 2.20 -8.46 -25.59
CA THR A 324 0.78 -8.17 -25.80
C THR A 324 0.60 -6.67 -25.81
N SER A 325 -0.45 -6.22 -26.47
CA SER A 325 -0.84 -4.82 -26.51
C SER A 325 -2.17 -4.57 -25.81
N ALA A 326 -2.77 -5.62 -25.20
CA ALA A 326 -3.97 -5.51 -24.40
C ALA A 326 -3.74 -4.61 -23.18
N VAL A 327 -4.56 -3.55 -23.05
CA VAL A 327 -4.34 -2.45 -22.09
C VAL A 327 -4.48 -2.88 -20.63
N GLY A 328 -5.21 -3.97 -20.37
CA GLY A 328 -5.35 -4.55 -19.04
C GLY A 328 -4.10 -5.29 -18.56
N TRP A 329 -3.21 -5.68 -19.47
CA TRP A 329 -1.93 -6.29 -19.11
C TRP A 329 -0.90 -5.20 -18.78
N SER A 330 -0.97 -4.72 -17.54
CA SER A 330 -0.13 -3.63 -17.02
C SER A 330 1.32 -4.02 -16.72
N VAL A 331 1.70 -5.28 -16.97
CA VAL A 331 3.09 -5.74 -16.80
C VAL A 331 3.93 -5.16 -17.94
N PRO A 332 5.01 -4.40 -17.65
CA PRO A 332 5.89 -3.89 -18.69
C PRO A 332 6.55 -5.05 -19.44
N TYR A 333 6.83 -4.84 -20.72
CA TYR A 333 7.70 -5.74 -21.44
C TYR A 333 9.11 -5.66 -20.85
N ILE A 334 9.59 -6.78 -20.32
CA ILE A 334 10.96 -6.93 -19.82
C ILE A 334 11.73 -7.77 -20.83
N SER A 335 12.83 -7.21 -21.35
CA SER A 335 13.68 -7.88 -22.32
C SER A 335 14.32 -9.15 -21.72
N PRO A 336 14.72 -10.14 -22.54
CA PRO A 336 15.43 -11.32 -22.04
C PRO A 336 16.71 -10.97 -21.25
N GLU A 337 17.39 -9.90 -21.63
CA GLU A 337 18.62 -9.42 -20.96
C GLU A 337 18.32 -8.87 -19.57
N GLU A 338 17.29 -8.03 -19.42
CA GLU A 338 16.84 -7.53 -18.12
C GLU A 338 16.30 -8.64 -17.20
N ARG A 339 15.66 -9.68 -17.75
CA ARG A 339 15.18 -10.84 -16.95
C ARG A 339 16.31 -11.66 -16.37
N ASN A 340 17.46 -11.68 -17.03
CA ASN A 340 18.66 -12.37 -16.57
C ASN A 340 19.52 -11.49 -15.64
N ALA A 341 19.20 -10.20 -15.50
CA ALA A 341 19.88 -9.30 -14.59
C ALA A 341 19.44 -9.54 -13.14
N THR A 342 20.38 -9.45 -12.20
CA THR A 342 20.09 -9.62 -10.77
C THR A 342 19.66 -8.29 -10.15
N GLY A 343 18.41 -8.20 -9.66
CA GLY A 343 18.03 -7.17 -8.71
C GLY A 343 18.69 -7.42 -7.35
N ARG A 344 19.16 -6.37 -6.66
CA ARG A 344 19.76 -6.48 -5.33
C ARG A 344 19.12 -5.49 -4.38
N VAL A 345 18.63 -5.99 -3.24
CA VAL A 345 18.35 -5.13 -2.08
C VAL A 345 19.70 -4.82 -1.44
N ILE A 346 20.20 -3.62 -1.65
CA ILE A 346 21.43 -3.15 -1.02
C ILE A 346 21.01 -2.61 0.35
N ALA A 347 21.26 -3.39 1.39
CA ALA A 347 21.43 -2.78 2.69
C ALA A 347 22.78 -2.09 2.63
N THR A 348 22.79 -0.77 2.42
CA THR A 348 23.96 0.02 2.79
C THR A 348 24.14 -0.32 4.25
N GLN A 349 25.18 -1.11 4.58
CA GLN A 349 25.64 -1.14 5.95
C GLN A 349 25.79 0.34 6.27
N SER A 350 25.16 0.78 7.36
CA SER A 350 25.61 1.99 8.02
C SER A 350 27.12 1.81 8.08
N THR A 351 27.85 2.47 7.18
CA THR A 351 29.21 2.85 7.49
C THR A 351 28.99 3.45 8.85
N GLU A 352 29.46 2.77 9.91
CA GLU A 352 29.79 3.43 11.17
C GLU A 352 30.40 4.71 10.68
N SER A 353 29.62 5.77 10.78
CA SER A 353 29.86 6.90 9.93
C SER A 353 31.27 7.27 10.27
N ASN A 354 32.08 7.42 9.24
CA ASN A 354 33.25 8.28 9.31
C ASN A 354 32.74 9.72 9.61
N VAL A 355 31.94 9.91 10.68
CA VAL A 355 32.36 10.74 11.81
C VAL A 355 33.73 10.21 12.26
N GLU A 356 34.71 10.31 11.36
CA GLU A 356 36.05 10.70 11.72
C GLU A 356 35.83 11.87 12.66
N THR A 357 35.87 11.57 13.94
CA THR A 357 36.70 12.31 14.86
C THR A 357 36.66 13.80 14.53
N VAL A 358 35.48 14.42 14.55
CA VAL A 358 35.35 15.81 14.98
C VAL A 358 35.59 15.77 16.47
N THR A 359 36.86 15.45 16.75
CA THR A 359 37.67 15.76 17.90
C THR A 359 36.88 16.26 19.08
N LYS A 360 36.70 15.40 20.09
CA LYS A 360 36.80 15.76 21.53
C LYS A 360 36.34 17.18 21.86
N SER A 361 35.22 17.63 21.33
CA SER A 361 34.65 18.92 21.70
C SER A 361 33.77 18.60 22.88
N THR A 362 34.39 18.41 24.04
CA THR A 362 33.65 18.45 25.29
C THR A 362 33.20 19.89 25.45
N SER A 363 31.89 20.15 25.37
CA SER A 363 31.38 21.29 26.11
C SER A 363 31.82 21.06 27.55
N SER A 364 32.60 21.99 28.07
CA SER A 364 33.17 21.91 29.40
C SER A 364 32.26 22.56 30.46
N ALA A 365 31.03 22.93 30.07
CA ALA A 365 30.04 23.48 30.99
C ALA A 365 29.61 22.39 31.99
N LYS A 366 29.54 22.76 33.27
CA LYS A 366 29.14 21.84 34.34
C LYS A 366 27.62 21.70 34.34
N VAL A 367 27.13 20.48 34.12
CA VAL A 367 25.70 20.15 34.12
C VAL A 367 25.48 18.80 34.78
N ASP A 368 24.34 18.61 35.43
CA ASP A 368 23.91 17.30 35.91
C ASP A 368 23.39 16.47 34.72
N GLY A 369 24.25 15.59 34.20
CA GLY A 369 23.93 14.71 33.09
C GLY A 369 22.71 13.81 33.33
N LYS A 370 22.50 13.36 34.58
CA LYS A 370 21.35 12.52 34.94
C LYS A 370 20.06 13.32 34.89
N LEU A 371 20.09 14.56 35.39
CA LEU A 371 18.95 15.47 35.30
C LEU A 371 18.59 15.73 33.83
N VAL A 372 19.57 16.04 32.98
CA VAL A 372 19.35 16.28 31.53
C VAL A 372 18.70 15.08 30.86
N ARG A 373 19.23 13.86 31.08
CA ARG A 373 18.66 12.63 30.51
C ARG A 373 17.25 12.36 31.03
N SER A 374 16.99 12.63 32.32
CA SER A 374 15.66 12.50 32.91
C SER A 374 14.66 13.46 32.27
N VAL A 375 15.07 14.72 32.07
CA VAL A 375 14.27 15.76 31.40
C VAL A 375 13.93 15.37 29.96
N ILE A 376 14.93 14.98 29.16
CA ILE A 376 14.70 14.57 27.76
C ILE A 376 13.79 13.34 27.71
N SER A 377 14.03 12.35 28.57
CA SER A 377 13.17 11.17 28.65
C SER A 377 11.73 11.51 29.01
N SER A 378 11.50 12.50 29.87
CA SER A 378 10.17 12.98 30.23
C SER A 378 9.49 13.70 29.07
N ALA A 379 10.23 14.55 28.35
CA ALA A 379 9.77 15.23 27.14
C ALA A 379 9.34 14.24 26.05
N CYS A 380 10.18 13.25 25.73
CA CYS A 380 9.86 12.21 24.75
C CYS A 380 8.63 11.40 25.16
N ARG A 381 8.49 11.03 26.44
CA ARG A 381 7.30 10.32 26.92
C ARG A 381 6.02 11.15 26.82
N ALA A 382 6.10 12.46 27.09
CA ALA A 382 4.97 13.36 26.94
C ALA A 382 4.56 13.49 25.46
N ALA A 383 5.52 13.66 24.56
CA ALA A 383 5.30 13.70 23.12
C ALA A 383 4.67 12.41 22.58
N ILE A 384 5.17 11.23 22.99
CA ILE A 384 4.60 9.93 22.63
C ILE A 384 3.15 9.79 23.14
N ALA A 385 2.87 10.25 24.36
CA ALA A 385 1.52 10.18 24.94
C ALA A 385 0.53 11.13 24.27
N ALA A 386 1.01 12.27 23.74
CA ALA A 386 0.20 13.25 23.03
C ALA A 386 -0.08 12.89 21.56
N GLU A 387 0.57 11.87 21.01
CA GLU A 387 0.46 11.49 19.60
C GLU A 387 -1.00 11.37 19.10
N PRO A 388 -1.91 10.64 19.79
CA PRO A 388 -3.26 10.44 19.25
C PRO A 388 -4.03 11.75 19.05
N SER A 389 -3.92 12.70 19.98
CA SER A 389 -4.61 13.99 19.88
C SER A 389 -3.98 14.94 18.87
N ILE A 390 -2.66 14.87 18.69
CA ILE A 390 -1.95 15.65 17.65
C ILE A 390 -2.32 15.12 16.27
N THR A 391 -2.34 13.79 16.08
CA THR A 391 -2.76 13.13 14.83
C THR A 391 -4.23 13.44 14.50
N GLU A 392 -5.12 13.43 15.50
CA GLU A 392 -6.53 13.82 15.33
C GLU A 392 -6.66 15.29 14.89
N ALA A 393 -5.97 16.21 15.55
CA ALA A 393 -5.96 17.62 15.16
C ALA A 393 -5.43 17.80 13.73
N ASP A 394 -4.34 17.13 13.40
CA ASP A 394 -3.73 17.19 12.07
C ASP A 394 -4.59 16.55 10.98
N THR A 395 -5.44 15.57 11.31
CA THR A 395 -6.44 15.04 10.36
C THR A 395 -7.49 16.09 9.99
N ILE A 396 -7.79 17.02 10.92
CA ILE A 396 -8.76 18.10 10.70
C ILE A 396 -8.14 19.25 9.89
N VAL A 397 -6.88 19.61 10.16
CA VAL A 397 -6.26 20.84 9.63
C VAL A 397 -5.02 20.62 8.77
N GLY A 398 -4.63 19.38 8.52
CA GLY A 398 -3.46 18.97 7.75
C GLY A 398 -3.70 17.64 7.05
N ASP A 399 -2.73 16.73 7.10
CA ASP A 399 -2.78 15.40 6.47
C ASP A 399 -2.76 14.22 7.45
N GLY A 400 -2.78 14.49 8.76
CA GLY A 400 -2.98 13.49 9.79
C GLY A 400 -1.75 12.63 10.10
N ASP A 401 -0.54 13.16 9.91
CA ASP A 401 0.71 12.43 10.18
C ASP A 401 1.62 13.08 11.24
N CYS A 402 1.31 14.30 11.68
CA CYS A 402 2.17 15.10 12.54
C CYS A 402 2.50 14.38 13.87
N GLY A 403 1.48 13.82 14.53
CA GLY A 403 1.64 13.10 15.80
C GLY A 403 2.49 11.83 15.62
N LEU A 404 2.21 11.04 14.58
CA LEU A 404 2.96 9.82 14.27
C LEU A 404 4.44 10.14 13.99
N THR A 405 4.72 11.25 13.29
CA THR A 405 6.08 11.72 13.04
C THR A 405 6.79 12.13 14.33
N LEU A 406 6.12 12.89 15.21
CA LEU A 406 6.66 13.27 16.52
C LEU A 406 6.98 12.04 17.39
N LYS A 407 6.09 11.04 17.39
CA LYS A 407 6.26 9.80 18.15
C LYS A 407 7.48 9.03 17.70
N ARG A 408 7.68 8.83 16.39
CA ARG A 408 8.84 8.12 15.82
C ARG A 408 10.16 8.74 16.26
N GLY A 409 10.30 10.06 16.12
CA GLY A 409 11.50 10.78 16.61
C GLY A 409 11.69 10.67 18.12
N SER A 410 10.60 10.80 18.89
CA SER A 410 10.64 10.70 20.35
C SER A 410 11.05 9.29 20.83
N GLU A 411 10.62 8.23 20.15
CA GLU A 411 11.02 6.86 20.45
C GLU A 411 12.51 6.61 20.14
N ALA A 412 13.02 7.15 19.02
CA ALA A 412 14.43 7.09 18.65
C ALA A 412 15.32 7.81 19.68
N VAL A 413 14.96 9.04 20.06
CA VAL A 413 15.67 9.81 21.09
C VAL A 413 15.59 9.12 22.46
N LEU A 414 14.44 8.55 22.82
CA LEU A 414 14.29 7.82 24.08
C LEU A 414 15.18 6.57 24.13
N LYS A 415 15.39 5.90 22.99
CA LYS A 415 16.31 4.77 22.87
C LYS A 415 17.76 5.24 23.07
N LEU A 416 18.17 6.32 22.41
CA LEU A 416 19.49 6.94 22.57
C LEU A 416 19.79 7.32 24.03
N VAL A 417 18.86 8.01 24.71
CA VAL A 417 19.07 8.51 26.07
C VAL A 417 19.13 7.39 27.12
N LYS A 418 18.49 6.25 26.84
CA LYS A 418 18.54 5.05 27.70
C LYS A 418 19.77 4.18 27.46
N ASP A 419 20.56 4.45 26.42
CA ASP A 419 21.77 3.68 26.13
C ASP A 419 22.82 3.89 27.24
N PRO A 420 23.18 2.84 28.01
CA PRO A 420 24.15 2.94 29.10
C PRO A 420 25.59 3.18 28.61
N SER A 421 25.87 3.02 27.32
CA SER A 421 27.20 3.27 26.73
C SER A 421 27.46 4.75 26.43
N ALA A 422 26.41 5.59 26.40
CA ALA A 422 26.56 7.01 26.14
C ALA A 422 27.02 7.75 27.40
N SER A 423 28.05 8.60 27.28
CA SER A 423 28.57 9.41 28.39
C SER A 423 27.47 10.29 29.00
N GLU A 424 27.30 10.26 30.32
CA GLU A 424 26.28 11.06 31.02
C GLU A 424 26.62 12.56 30.99
N ASP A 425 27.91 12.92 30.98
CA ASP A 425 28.37 14.30 31.22
C ASP A 425 28.61 15.11 29.94
N ASN A 426 28.62 14.49 28.75
CA ASN A 426 28.86 15.20 27.49
C ASN A 426 27.56 15.63 26.81
N ILE A 427 27.00 16.73 27.30
CA ILE A 427 25.74 17.28 26.80
C ILE A 427 25.79 17.76 25.34
N LEU A 428 26.94 18.25 24.88
CA LEU A 428 27.12 18.67 23.49
C LEU A 428 27.01 17.48 22.54
N ASP A 429 27.71 16.39 22.85
CA ASP A 429 27.61 15.13 22.10
C ASP A 429 26.17 14.59 22.11
N LEU A 430 25.48 14.68 23.26
CA LEU A 430 24.08 14.27 23.34
C LEU A 430 23.17 15.10 22.42
N MET A 431 23.31 16.43 22.37
CA MET A 431 22.49 17.28 21.48
C MET A 431 22.76 17.00 19.99
N ILE A 432 24.03 16.76 19.62
CA ILE A 432 24.40 16.38 18.24
C ILE A 432 23.76 15.04 17.87
N LYS A 433 23.86 14.05 18.75
CA LYS A 433 23.23 12.74 18.52
C LYS A 433 21.71 12.83 18.45
N ILE A 434 21.08 13.66 19.28
CA ILE A 434 19.63 13.89 19.21
C ILE A 434 19.24 14.53 17.87
N ALA A 435 20.00 15.54 17.40
CA ALA A 435 19.75 16.14 16.09
C ALA A 435 19.78 15.08 14.97
N HIS A 436 20.78 14.20 14.99
CA HIS A 436 20.92 13.11 14.03
C HIS A 436 19.79 12.06 14.15
N GLU A 437 19.44 11.62 15.36
CA GLU A 437 18.32 10.68 15.56
C GLU A 437 16.99 11.26 15.08
N VAL A 438 16.77 12.55 15.31
CA VAL A 438 15.59 13.25 14.82
C VAL A 438 15.60 13.34 13.30
N GLU A 439 16.73 13.71 12.68
CA GLU A 439 16.85 13.80 11.22
C GLU A 439 16.64 12.45 10.52
N GLU A 440 17.16 11.36 11.08
CA GLU A 440 17.05 10.01 10.51
C GLU A 440 15.69 9.35 10.74
N ASN A 441 14.96 9.72 11.80
CA ASN A 441 13.72 9.02 12.19
C ASN A 441 12.46 9.89 12.09
N MET A 442 12.58 11.20 11.94
CA MET A 442 11.46 12.10 11.64
C MET A 442 11.55 12.54 10.19
N ASP A 443 10.67 11.98 9.35
CA ASP A 443 10.55 12.42 7.97
C ASP A 443 9.97 13.84 7.87
N GLY A 444 10.15 14.47 6.71
CA GLY A 444 9.47 15.70 6.32
C GLY A 444 10.01 16.97 7.01
N THR A 445 9.28 18.07 6.81
CA THR A 445 9.72 19.40 7.26
C THR A 445 9.88 19.50 8.77
N SER A 446 9.03 18.80 9.54
CA SER A 446 9.10 18.78 11.00
C SER A 446 10.44 18.21 11.47
N GLY A 447 10.88 17.07 10.94
CA GLY A 447 12.17 16.46 11.31
C GLY A 447 13.35 17.40 11.07
N ALA A 448 13.38 18.07 9.90
CA ALA A 448 14.40 19.06 9.59
C ALA A 448 14.39 20.24 10.58
N ILE A 449 13.22 20.77 10.95
CA ILE A 449 13.13 21.89 11.92
C ILE A 449 13.61 21.47 13.31
N TYR A 450 13.20 20.30 13.81
CA TYR A 450 13.68 19.81 15.10
C TYR A 450 15.19 19.54 15.08
N ALA A 451 15.72 18.92 14.02
CA ALA A 451 17.16 18.68 13.86
C ALA A 451 17.97 19.99 13.82
N LEU A 452 17.46 21.02 13.13
CA LEU A 452 18.05 22.37 13.11
C LEU A 452 18.04 23.01 14.49
N PHE A 453 16.94 22.89 15.24
CA PHE A 453 16.86 23.40 16.60
C PHE A 453 17.94 22.76 17.49
N PHE A 454 18.03 21.43 17.52
CA PHE A 454 19.05 20.71 18.31
C PHE A 454 20.49 21.00 17.85
N SER A 455 20.71 21.16 16.55
CA SER A 455 21.99 21.58 15.99
C SER A 455 22.37 22.99 16.46
N GLY A 456 21.40 23.90 16.53
CA GLY A 456 21.59 25.24 17.10
C GLY A 456 21.88 25.23 18.60
N LEU A 457 21.23 24.34 19.37
CA LEU A 457 21.57 24.12 20.79
C LEU A 457 23.02 23.65 20.93
N ALA A 458 23.42 22.66 20.13
CA ALA A 458 24.78 22.13 20.11
C ALA A 458 25.80 23.22 19.75
N ALA A 459 25.50 24.07 18.77
CA ALA A 459 26.37 25.19 18.40
C ALA A 459 26.57 26.16 19.58
N LYS A 460 25.50 26.59 20.27
CA LYS A 460 25.64 27.47 21.44
C LYS A 460 26.34 26.80 22.63
N LEU A 461 26.09 25.51 22.88
CA LEU A 461 26.77 24.76 23.94
C LEU A 461 28.28 24.64 23.72
N ARG A 462 28.71 24.64 22.46
CA ARG A 462 30.13 24.64 22.07
C ARG A 462 30.81 25.97 22.38
N ASP A 463 30.07 27.08 22.30
CA ASP A 463 30.59 28.42 22.55
C ASP A 463 30.67 28.77 24.05
N LEU A 464 30.13 27.93 24.95
CA LEU A 464 30.18 28.16 26.40
C LEU A 464 31.56 27.83 27.00
N ASP A 465 32.03 28.67 27.91
CA ASP A 465 33.28 28.47 28.65
C ASP A 465 33.18 27.31 29.66
N SER A 466 34.31 26.63 29.89
CA SER A 466 34.49 25.55 30.88
C SER A 466 34.12 25.88 32.33
N SER A 467 34.13 27.16 32.68
CA SER A 467 33.82 27.65 34.02
C SER A 467 32.31 27.82 34.27
N VAL A 468 31.48 27.77 33.21
CA VAL A 468 30.03 27.97 33.29
C VAL A 468 29.36 26.76 33.94
N THR A 469 28.48 27.01 34.90
CA THR A 469 27.54 26.01 35.43
C THR A 469 26.19 26.24 34.76
N MET A 470 25.60 25.19 34.18
CA MET A 470 24.33 25.30 33.46
C MET A 470 23.18 25.54 34.43
N GLY A 471 22.69 26.78 34.49
CA GLY A 471 21.45 27.17 35.13
C GLY A 471 20.34 27.48 34.11
N LEU A 472 19.22 27.98 34.61
CA LEU A 472 18.07 28.36 33.76
C LEU A 472 18.44 29.44 32.74
N GLN A 473 19.27 30.41 33.14
CA GLN A 473 19.70 31.53 32.32
C GLN A 473 20.57 31.06 31.15
N GLU A 474 21.51 30.16 31.41
CA GLU A 474 22.35 29.54 30.40
C GLU A 474 21.51 28.69 29.44
N TRP A 475 20.55 27.92 29.97
CA TRP A 475 19.61 27.15 29.15
C TRP A 475 18.73 28.04 28.27
N ALA A 476 18.28 29.20 28.76
CA ALA A 476 17.53 30.17 27.96
C ALA A 476 18.38 30.75 26.81
N LEU A 477 19.67 31.03 27.05
CA LEU A 477 20.60 31.48 26.01
C LEU A 477 20.86 30.39 24.96
N VAL A 478 21.03 29.14 25.39
CA VAL A 478 21.21 27.99 24.49
C VAL A 478 19.94 27.77 23.65
N ALA A 479 18.76 27.80 24.27
CA ALA A 479 17.48 27.68 23.58
C ALA A 479 17.24 28.79 22.54
N LEU A 480 17.65 30.03 22.85
CA LEU A 480 17.60 31.13 21.90
C LEU A 480 18.43 30.86 20.65
N GLY A 481 19.63 30.30 20.78
CA GLY A 481 20.43 29.93 19.60
C GLY A 481 19.84 28.80 18.77
N GLY A 482 19.17 27.84 19.41
CA GLY A 482 18.36 26.85 18.71
C GLY A 482 17.27 27.51 17.87
N LEU A 483 16.52 28.44 18.47
CA LEU A 483 15.47 29.18 17.78
C LEU A 483 16.00 30.06 16.64
N GLU A 484 17.08 30.81 16.86
CA GLU A 484 17.73 31.63 15.82
C GLU A 484 18.15 30.78 14.62
N THR A 485 18.69 29.59 14.87
CA THR A 485 19.09 28.65 13.80
C THR A 485 17.89 28.21 12.97
N VAL A 486 16.76 27.89 13.62
CA VAL A 486 15.51 27.58 12.92
C VAL A 486 15.04 28.78 12.11
N GLN A 487 14.97 29.98 12.70
CA GLN A 487 14.48 31.20 12.06
C GLN A 487 15.33 31.67 10.86
N GLN A 488 16.59 31.25 10.77
CA GLN A 488 17.45 31.50 9.61
C GLN A 488 17.09 30.63 8.40
N VAL A 489 16.52 29.44 8.63
CA VAL A 489 16.19 28.48 7.58
C VAL A 489 14.73 28.55 7.19
N THR A 490 13.82 28.65 8.17
CA THR A 490 12.37 28.78 7.90
C THR A 490 11.91 30.24 7.97
N PRO A 491 11.04 30.69 7.04
CA PRO A 491 10.39 32.00 7.13
C PRO A 491 9.27 32.05 8.17
N ALA A 492 8.79 30.91 8.69
CA ALA A 492 7.68 30.88 9.64
C ALA A 492 8.02 31.56 10.97
N ARG A 493 7.06 32.29 11.53
CA ARG A 493 7.13 33.00 12.81
C ARG A 493 5.88 32.73 13.65
N ALA A 494 5.89 33.15 14.92
CA ALA A 494 4.66 33.19 15.69
C ALA A 494 3.61 34.08 15.00
N GLY A 495 2.38 33.59 14.90
CA GLY A 495 1.28 34.15 14.13
C GLY A 495 1.01 33.43 12.80
N ASP A 496 1.94 32.60 12.32
CA ASP A 496 1.81 31.92 11.02
C ASP A 496 1.09 30.56 11.09
N ARG A 497 0.67 30.14 12.30
CA ARG A 497 0.05 28.85 12.58
C ARG A 497 0.97 27.67 12.24
N THR A 498 2.03 27.56 13.02
CA THR A 498 3.03 26.50 12.96
C THR A 498 3.55 26.18 14.36
N LEU A 499 4.51 25.26 14.47
CA LEU A 499 5.25 25.04 15.72
C LEU A 499 5.91 26.30 16.30
N MET A 500 6.17 27.33 15.48
CA MET A 500 6.78 28.59 15.91
C MET A 500 5.88 29.37 16.88
N ASP A 501 4.56 29.22 16.77
CA ASP A 501 3.59 29.86 17.67
C ASP A 501 3.76 29.40 19.12
N ALA A 502 4.23 28.18 19.37
CA ALA A 502 4.56 27.71 20.70
C ALA A 502 6.06 27.83 21.03
N LEU A 503 6.94 27.62 20.04
CA LEU A 503 8.40 27.62 20.24
C LEU A 503 8.95 29.01 20.54
N GLU A 504 8.57 30.04 19.76
CA GLU A 504 9.07 31.41 19.98
C GLU A 504 8.70 31.94 21.37
N PRO A 505 7.41 31.91 21.79
CA PRO A 505 7.04 32.43 23.10
C PRO A 505 7.63 31.65 24.26
N PHE A 506 7.82 30.33 24.10
CA PHE A 506 8.50 29.48 25.09
C PHE A 506 9.92 29.96 25.33
N VAL A 507 10.71 30.07 24.26
CA VAL A 507 12.14 30.40 24.32
C VAL A 507 12.34 31.81 24.86
N GLU A 508 11.54 32.79 24.41
CA GLU A 508 11.63 34.18 24.87
C GLU A 508 11.31 34.36 26.36
N SER A 509 10.37 33.55 26.88
CA SER A 509 9.91 33.59 28.27
C SER A 509 10.72 32.72 29.22
N LEU A 510 11.58 31.82 28.71
CA LEU A 510 12.31 30.83 29.51
C LEU A 510 13.23 31.47 30.56
N LYS A 511 13.83 32.63 30.25
CA LYS A 511 14.66 33.42 31.18
C LYS A 511 13.92 33.85 32.46
N SER A 512 12.59 33.90 32.41
CA SER A 512 11.72 34.28 33.53
C SER A 512 11.25 33.09 34.37
N GLY A 513 11.55 31.86 33.94
CA GLY A 513 11.17 30.62 34.62
C GLY A 513 10.58 29.58 33.67
N ILE A 514 10.80 28.30 33.98
CA ILE A 514 10.26 27.20 33.15
C ILE A 514 8.72 27.23 33.08
N ASN A 515 8.04 27.56 34.18
CA ASN A 515 6.58 27.64 34.21
C ASN A 515 6.06 28.78 33.35
N GLN A 516 6.75 29.93 33.34
CA GLN A 516 6.44 31.07 32.49
C GLN A 516 6.64 30.71 31.01
N GLY A 517 7.72 29.99 30.70
CA GLY A 517 7.97 29.43 29.36
C GLY A 517 6.83 28.53 28.91
N VAL A 518 6.45 27.52 29.71
CA VAL A 518 5.38 26.57 29.37
C VAL A 518 4.03 27.27 29.20
N GLU A 519 3.71 28.25 30.06
CA GLU A 519 2.47 29.02 29.93
C GLU A 519 2.45 29.89 28.66
N ALA A 520 3.60 30.45 28.27
CA ALA A 520 3.73 31.16 27.00
C ALA A 520 3.55 30.22 25.80
N ALA A 521 4.14 29.03 25.84
CA ALA A 521 3.96 27.99 24.82
C ALA A 521 2.49 27.55 24.71
N ARG A 522 1.81 27.39 25.86
CA ARG A 522 0.39 27.02 25.91
C ARG A 522 -0.48 28.07 25.24
N LYS A 523 -0.33 29.33 25.63
CA LYS A 523 -1.05 30.45 25.02
C LYS A 523 -0.77 30.55 23.53
N GLY A 524 0.50 30.38 23.15
CA GLY A 524 0.94 30.35 21.75
C GLY A 524 0.22 29.27 20.95
N SER A 525 0.28 28.02 21.42
CA SER A 525 -0.46 26.90 20.82
C SER A 525 -1.96 27.16 20.76
N GLU A 526 -2.61 27.56 21.85
CA GLU A 526 -4.05 27.85 21.87
C GLU A 526 -4.43 28.98 20.92
N SER A 527 -3.58 30.01 20.78
CA SER A 527 -3.84 31.15 19.91
C SER A 527 -3.88 30.80 18.43
N THR A 528 -3.30 29.67 18.02
CA THR A 528 -3.36 29.19 16.63
C THR A 528 -4.75 28.77 16.17
N LYS A 529 -5.66 28.51 17.11
CA LYS A 529 -7.05 28.16 16.82
C LYS A 529 -7.76 29.33 16.14
N GLY A 530 -8.28 29.10 14.95
CA GLY A 530 -8.91 30.14 14.12
C GLY A 530 -7.93 31.04 13.34
N LEU A 531 -6.61 30.85 13.48
CA LEU A 531 -5.65 31.58 12.63
C LEU A 531 -5.62 30.98 11.21
N LYS A 532 -5.50 31.86 10.22
CA LYS A 532 -5.29 31.44 8.84
C LYS A 532 -3.83 30.99 8.67
N PRO A 533 -3.57 29.73 8.27
CA PRO A 533 -2.21 29.25 8.06
C PRO A 533 -1.51 29.98 6.93
N ALA A 534 -0.25 30.35 7.18
CA ALA A 534 0.63 30.92 6.16
C ALA A 534 1.61 29.88 5.57
N PHE A 535 1.88 28.79 6.31
CA PHE A 535 2.81 27.74 5.92
C PHE A 535 2.26 26.34 6.19
N GLY A 536 2.94 25.33 5.65
CA GLY A 536 2.60 23.92 5.84
C GLY A 536 1.38 23.47 5.04
N ARG A 537 0.98 22.21 5.26
CA ARG A 537 -0.15 21.59 4.55
C ARG A 537 -1.49 22.22 4.90
N ALA A 538 -1.58 22.86 6.07
CA ALA A 538 -2.76 23.58 6.51
C ALA A 538 -3.20 24.69 5.54
N VAL A 539 -2.30 25.25 4.73
CA VAL A 539 -2.62 26.25 3.70
C VAL A 539 -3.59 25.71 2.64
N TYR A 540 -3.55 24.40 2.37
CA TYR A 540 -4.38 23.75 1.34
C TYR A 540 -5.73 23.24 1.86
N VAL A 541 -5.91 23.20 3.17
CA VAL A 541 -7.16 22.76 3.80
C VAL A 541 -8.15 23.92 3.75
N ASN A 542 -9.39 23.65 3.36
CA ASN A 542 -10.44 24.67 3.34
C ASN A 542 -10.58 25.32 4.74
N GLU A 543 -11.07 26.57 4.80
CA GLU A 543 -11.17 27.33 6.07
C GLU A 543 -12.05 26.64 7.15
N GLN A 544 -12.74 25.56 6.79
CA GLN A 544 -13.50 24.70 7.69
C GLN A 544 -12.56 23.82 8.54
N GLY A 545 -12.70 23.90 9.87
CA GLY A 545 -11.94 23.07 10.82
C GLY A 545 -10.86 23.84 11.58
N TRP A 546 -10.41 24.97 11.04
CA TRP A 546 -9.39 25.83 11.66
C TRP A 546 -9.75 26.35 13.04
N GLU A 547 -11.03 26.65 13.22
CA GLU A 547 -11.66 27.13 14.46
C GLU A 547 -11.86 26.01 15.49
N GLN A 548 -11.58 24.74 15.15
CA GLN A 548 -11.90 23.60 16.01
C GLN A 548 -10.70 23.18 16.86
N VAL A 549 -9.50 23.20 16.27
CA VAL A 549 -8.28 22.68 16.89
C VAL A 549 -7.09 23.64 16.73
N PRO A 550 -6.16 23.67 17.71
CA PRO A 550 -4.85 24.29 17.54
C PRO A 550 -4.03 23.68 16.40
N ASP A 551 -2.94 24.34 16.02
CA ASP A 551 -1.92 23.80 15.12
C ASP A 551 -1.23 22.56 15.73
N PRO A 552 -1.17 21.44 15.00
CA PRO A 552 -0.51 20.21 15.46
C PRO A 552 0.98 20.38 15.77
N GLY A 553 1.68 21.23 15.02
CA GLY A 553 3.08 21.57 15.29
C GLY A 553 3.24 22.32 16.61
N ALA A 554 2.38 23.30 16.88
CA ALA A 554 2.38 24.03 18.16
C ALA A 554 1.99 23.12 19.34
N MET A 555 1.02 22.22 19.15
CA MET A 555 0.65 21.20 20.13
C MET A 555 1.84 20.27 20.45
N SER A 556 2.62 19.92 19.43
CA SER A 556 3.83 19.09 19.59
C SER A 556 4.86 19.76 20.50
N ILE A 557 5.15 21.05 20.27
CA ILE A 557 6.07 21.82 21.13
C ILE A 557 5.52 21.90 22.56
N LEU A 558 4.22 22.18 22.72
CA LEU A 558 3.58 22.25 24.03
C LEU A 558 3.76 20.94 24.82
N ALA A 559 3.49 19.79 24.19
CA ALA A 559 3.66 18.48 24.83
C ALA A 559 5.11 18.23 25.28
N ILE A 560 6.08 18.59 24.45
CA ILE A 560 7.52 18.48 24.78
C ILE A 560 7.85 19.32 26.01
N VAL A 561 7.48 20.61 26.02
CA VAL A 561 7.87 21.53 27.11
C VAL A 561 7.13 21.27 28.41
N GLU A 562 5.89 20.78 28.37
CA GLU A 562 5.19 20.26 29.55
C GLU A 562 5.92 19.06 30.15
N GLY A 563 6.40 18.15 29.31
CA GLY A 563 7.23 17.01 29.73
C GLY A 563 8.53 17.45 30.40
N ILE A 564 9.18 18.51 29.89
CA ILE A 564 10.37 19.13 30.50
C ILE A 564 10.03 19.68 31.89
N SER A 565 8.99 20.50 32.00
CA SER A 565 8.60 21.12 33.28
C SER A 565 8.26 20.08 34.34
N LYS A 566 7.53 19.02 33.97
CA LYS A 566 7.18 17.91 34.86
C LYS A 566 8.41 17.24 35.49
N ALA A 567 9.48 17.02 34.72
CA ALA A 567 10.71 16.42 35.25
C ALA A 567 11.44 17.36 36.22
N LEU A 568 11.47 18.66 35.92
CA LEU A 568 12.10 19.66 36.78
C LEU A 568 11.34 19.85 38.09
N ALA A 569 10.01 19.78 38.08
CA ALA A 569 9.18 19.87 39.28
C ALA A 569 9.34 18.65 40.21
N GLY A 570 9.63 17.46 39.67
CA GLY A 570 9.89 16.25 40.47
C GLY A 570 11.34 16.10 40.95
N SER A 571 12.23 17.02 40.57
CA SER A 571 13.66 17.03 40.96
C SER A 571 13.98 18.10 42.03
N GLN A 572 12.98 18.89 42.43
CA GLN A 572 13.01 19.79 43.60
C GLN A 572 12.48 19.06 44.83
#